data_AF-A0A933HYM6-F1
#
_entry.id   AF-A0A933HYM6-F1
#
_cell.length_a   1.000
_cell.length_b   1.000
_cell.length_c   1.000
_cell.angle_alpha   90.00
_cell.angle_beta   90.00
_cell.angle_gamma   90.00
#
_symmetry.space_group_name_H-M   'P 1'
#
loop_
_entity.id
_entity.type
_entity.pdbx_description
1 polymer ?
#
loop_
_entity_poly.entity_id
_entity_poly.type
_entity_poly.pdbx_seq_one_letter_code
_entity_poly.pdbx_strand_id
1 'polypeptide(L)'
;MTILALAALLASPAVWAGVGGSQGASDLASRTIQLQKAAENPTIADETVRGLADRLFDGVPRAKILVQAGLRGWDMEPEQQDKDKYPASIDRLMNSADKRFTYYNPSVPDPDLKDAYASAVTLHGRGNINYDRDLSDNQMGAYKYVPASAALGLVKVNEWISGIASALGDVFAFCTLIHEAGHADRHQKGELSPNAVILGEIVSFYIEYAWLSLIDPHGERLAFLYAKALDEQKRNPSALNDMALKYAGHLYEVWGTGGDFGKLDELVKKRGYKERSPSIPDEGAPVRN
;
A
#
# COMPACT_ATOMS: atom_id res chain seq x y z
N MET A 1 -3.31 -14.72 -9.67
CA MET A 1 -1.96 -14.24 -9.30
C MET A 1 -1.60 -14.42 -7.80
N THR A 2 -2.56 -14.43 -6.87
CA THR A 2 -2.33 -14.63 -5.42
C THR A 2 -1.74 -15.99 -5.02
N ILE A 3 -1.92 -17.03 -5.85
CA ILE A 3 -1.44 -18.40 -5.59
C ILE A 3 0.06 -18.56 -5.91
N LEU A 4 0.60 -17.79 -6.85
CA LEU A 4 2.00 -17.91 -7.32
C LEU A 4 3.02 -17.50 -6.26
N ALA A 5 2.77 -16.40 -5.54
CA ALA A 5 3.67 -15.90 -4.50
C ALA A 5 3.72 -16.85 -3.29
N LEU A 6 2.58 -17.43 -2.90
CA LEU A 6 2.50 -18.40 -1.81
C LEU A 6 3.15 -19.75 -2.18
N ALA A 7 2.99 -20.19 -3.44
CA ALA A 7 3.59 -21.42 -3.94
C ALA A 7 5.13 -21.34 -4.02
N ALA A 8 5.68 -20.19 -4.42
CA ALA A 8 7.13 -19.97 -4.50
C ALA A 8 7.81 -19.99 -3.11
N LEU A 9 7.14 -19.47 -2.07
CA LEU A 9 7.65 -19.46 -0.70
C LEU A 9 7.71 -20.87 -0.09
N LEU A 10 6.75 -21.73 -0.42
CA LEU A 10 6.62 -23.10 0.09
C LEU A 10 7.50 -24.12 -0.65
N ALA A 11 8.08 -23.75 -1.81
CA ALA A 11 8.92 -24.62 -2.63
C ALA A 11 10.35 -24.76 -2.12
N SER A 12 10.76 -23.95 -1.14
CA SER A 12 12.12 -23.99 -0.59
C SER A 12 12.28 -25.19 0.36
N PRO A 13 13.23 -26.12 0.10
CA PRO A 13 13.50 -27.26 0.98
C PRO A 13 13.85 -26.85 2.42
N ALA A 14 14.35 -25.62 2.61
CA ALA A 14 14.71 -25.06 3.91
C ALA A 14 13.51 -24.86 4.84
N VAL A 15 12.29 -24.68 4.31
CA VAL A 15 11.06 -24.47 5.10
C VAL A 15 10.61 -25.76 5.80
N TRP A 16 11.02 -26.93 5.31
CA TRP A 16 10.45 -28.22 5.71
C TRP A 16 11.40 -29.12 6.51
N ALA A 17 12.61 -28.66 6.80
CA ALA A 17 13.61 -29.41 7.57
C ALA A 17 13.16 -29.77 9.00
N GLY A 18 12.10 -29.16 9.52
CA GLY A 18 11.54 -29.41 10.86
C GLY A 18 10.24 -30.23 10.91
N VAL A 19 9.67 -30.65 9.78
CA VAL A 19 8.35 -31.31 9.74
C VAL A 19 8.52 -32.81 9.48
N GLY A 20 8.54 -33.59 10.57
CA GLY A 20 8.44 -35.06 10.70
C GLY A 20 8.62 -35.96 9.46
N GLY A 21 9.66 -36.81 9.50
CA GLY A 21 9.80 -38.02 8.67
C GLY A 21 10.10 -37.79 7.19
N SER A 22 11.15 -38.44 6.66
CA SER A 22 11.63 -38.28 5.28
C SER A 22 10.60 -38.54 4.16
N GLN A 23 9.54 -39.31 4.44
CA GLN A 23 8.45 -39.58 3.50
C GLN A 23 7.40 -38.45 3.43
N GLY A 24 7.12 -37.75 4.54
CA GLY A 24 6.15 -36.63 4.54
C GLY A 24 6.71 -35.40 3.81
N ALA A 25 7.99 -35.10 4.03
CA ALA A 25 8.68 -33.99 3.39
C ALA A 25 8.82 -34.16 1.86
N SER A 26 9.01 -35.38 1.38
CA SER A 26 9.17 -35.67 -0.06
C SER A 26 7.84 -35.64 -0.84
N ASP A 27 6.74 -36.07 -0.22
CA ASP A 27 5.40 -35.94 -0.80
C ASP A 27 4.98 -34.46 -0.90
N LEU A 28 5.21 -33.67 0.16
CA LEU A 28 4.93 -32.23 0.15
C LEU A 28 5.76 -31.48 -0.88
N ALA A 29 7.08 -31.72 -0.96
CA ALA A 29 7.93 -31.11 -1.97
C ALA A 29 7.45 -31.42 -3.40
N SER A 30 7.02 -32.66 -3.65
CA SER A 30 6.50 -33.07 -4.96
C SER A 30 5.19 -32.34 -5.30
N ARG A 31 4.28 -32.19 -4.34
CA ARG A 31 3.02 -31.46 -4.51
C ARG A 31 3.25 -29.96 -4.72
N THR A 32 4.21 -29.35 -4.02
CA THR A 32 4.56 -27.95 -4.21
C THR A 32 5.13 -27.68 -5.61
N ILE A 33 6.01 -28.54 -6.10
CA ILE A 33 6.54 -28.45 -7.48
C ILE A 33 5.40 -28.57 -8.51
N GLN A 34 4.42 -29.44 -8.26
CA GLN A 34 3.26 -29.57 -9.15
C GLN A 34 2.41 -28.30 -9.16
N LEU A 35 2.15 -27.70 -7.99
CA LEU A 35 1.42 -26.44 -7.89
C LEU A 35 2.18 -25.29 -8.59
N GLN A 36 3.48 -25.18 -8.36
CA GLN A 36 4.32 -24.15 -9.00
C GLN A 36 4.27 -24.27 -10.52
N LYS A 37 4.50 -25.46 -11.08
CA LYS A 37 4.43 -25.71 -12.52
C LYS A 37 3.05 -25.42 -13.11
N ALA A 38 1.99 -25.73 -12.37
CA ALA A 38 0.63 -25.44 -12.82
C ALA A 38 0.34 -23.94 -12.82
N ALA A 39 0.85 -23.22 -11.82
CA ALA A 39 0.63 -21.78 -11.69
C ALA A 39 1.47 -20.94 -12.66
N GLU A 40 2.64 -21.45 -13.08
CA GLU A 40 3.50 -20.85 -14.11
C GLU A 40 3.01 -21.13 -15.54
N ASN A 41 2.06 -22.05 -15.73
CA ASN A 41 1.54 -22.41 -17.05
C ASN A 41 0.19 -21.70 -17.33
N PRO A 42 0.16 -20.70 -18.24
CA PRO A 42 -1.06 -19.93 -18.54
C PRO A 42 -2.14 -20.75 -19.26
N THR A 43 -1.83 -21.96 -19.74
CA THR A 43 -2.83 -22.83 -20.39
C THR A 43 -3.56 -23.74 -19.41
N ILE A 44 -3.18 -23.75 -18.13
CA ILE A 44 -3.87 -24.53 -17.10
C ILE A 44 -4.96 -23.68 -16.46
N ALA A 45 -6.17 -24.24 -16.36
CA ALA A 45 -7.33 -23.57 -15.79
C ALA A 45 -7.13 -23.27 -14.29
N ASP A 46 -7.58 -22.10 -13.84
CA ASP A 46 -7.47 -21.64 -12.45
C ASP A 46 -8.08 -22.62 -11.43
N GLU A 47 -9.13 -23.35 -11.80
CA GLU A 47 -9.76 -24.38 -10.95
C GLU A 47 -8.82 -25.56 -10.69
N THR A 48 -7.97 -25.90 -11.67
CA THR A 48 -6.96 -26.94 -11.52
C THR A 48 -5.84 -26.46 -10.60
N VAL A 49 -5.41 -25.20 -10.74
CA VAL A 49 -4.42 -24.58 -9.85
C VAL A 49 -4.95 -24.52 -8.40
N ARG A 50 -6.22 -24.14 -8.22
CA ARG A 50 -6.88 -24.12 -6.90
C ARG A 50 -6.98 -25.52 -6.28
N GLY A 51 -7.43 -26.52 -7.04
CA GLY A 51 -7.52 -27.90 -6.54
C GLY A 51 -6.16 -28.54 -6.23
N LEU A 52 -5.06 -28.06 -6.82
CA LEU A 52 -3.69 -28.44 -6.43
C LEU A 52 -3.27 -27.75 -5.13
N ALA A 53 -3.62 -26.48 -4.94
CA ALA A 53 -3.40 -25.78 -3.69
C ALA A 53 -4.18 -26.44 -2.54
N ASP A 54 -5.47 -26.72 -2.71
CA ASP A 54 -6.29 -27.36 -1.69
C ASP A 54 -5.69 -28.70 -1.26
N ARG A 55 -5.28 -29.55 -2.21
CA ARG A 55 -4.64 -30.85 -1.92
C ARG A 55 -3.26 -30.75 -1.27
N LEU A 56 -2.53 -29.65 -1.50
CA LEU A 56 -1.27 -29.38 -0.81
C LEU A 56 -1.53 -29.11 0.68
N PHE A 57 -2.61 -28.42 1.02
CA PHE A 57 -2.92 -28.02 2.39
C PHE A 57 -3.82 -29.00 3.16
N ASP A 58 -4.59 -29.84 2.49
CA ASP A 58 -5.51 -30.82 3.12
C ASP A 58 -4.79 -32.02 3.74
N GLY A 59 -3.58 -32.34 3.25
CA GLY A 59 -2.74 -33.45 3.73
C GLY A 59 -1.68 -33.06 4.77
N VAL A 60 -1.52 -31.76 5.06
CA VAL A 60 -0.61 -31.31 6.13
C VAL A 60 -1.36 -31.55 7.43
N PRO A 61 -0.84 -32.37 8.38
CA PRO A 61 -1.40 -32.41 9.72
C PRO A 61 -1.59 -30.97 10.18
N ARG A 62 -2.62 -30.64 10.96
CA ARG A 62 -2.73 -29.33 11.64
C ARG A 62 -1.58 -29.05 12.62
N ALA A 63 -0.41 -29.67 12.45
CA ALA A 63 0.86 -29.05 12.78
C ALA A 63 0.81 -27.64 12.18
N LYS A 64 0.83 -26.64 13.07
CA LYS A 64 1.09 -25.25 12.72
C LYS A 64 2.16 -25.25 11.64
N ILE A 65 1.79 -24.98 10.40
CA ILE A 65 2.77 -24.54 9.40
C ILE A 65 3.20 -23.20 9.95
N LEU A 66 4.25 -23.23 10.78
CA LEU A 66 5.08 -22.08 11.06
C LEU A 66 5.79 -21.80 9.75
N VAL A 67 5.06 -21.23 8.79
CA VAL A 67 5.71 -20.33 7.85
C VAL A 67 6.33 -19.31 8.79
N GLN A 68 7.65 -19.28 8.87
CA GLN A 68 8.32 -18.07 9.31
C GLN A 68 8.00 -17.04 8.23
N ALA A 69 6.77 -16.52 8.24
CA ALA A 69 6.51 -15.20 7.70
C ALA A 69 7.60 -14.34 8.33
N GLY A 70 8.23 -13.50 7.53
CA GLY A 70 9.18 -12.53 8.02
C GLY A 70 8.42 -11.51 8.87
N LEU A 71 7.92 -11.93 10.04
CA LEU A 71 7.20 -11.10 10.99
C LEU A 71 8.14 -10.08 11.64
N ARG A 72 9.41 -9.99 11.20
CA ARG A 72 10.37 -8.96 11.58
C ARG A 72 9.68 -7.60 11.50
N GLY A 73 9.40 -7.00 12.67
CA GLY A 73 8.78 -5.70 12.84
C GLY A 73 7.25 -5.71 13.02
N TRP A 74 6.56 -6.85 13.07
CA TRP A 74 5.15 -6.94 13.50
C TRP A 74 5.03 -6.66 15.01
N ASP A 75 6.05 -7.07 15.73
CA ASP A 75 6.35 -6.88 17.14
C ASP A 75 6.75 -5.44 17.50
N MET A 76 6.93 -4.56 16.50
CA MET A 76 7.37 -3.18 16.68
C MET A 76 6.34 -2.15 16.22
N GLU A 77 5.12 -2.57 15.86
CA GLU A 77 3.97 -1.68 16.02
C GLU A 77 3.91 -1.34 17.50
N PRO A 78 4.19 -0.07 17.92
CA PRO A 78 4.03 0.28 19.31
C PRO A 78 2.63 -0.16 19.71
N GLU A 79 2.53 -0.92 20.81
CA GLU A 79 1.25 -1.40 21.32
C GLU A 79 0.33 -0.18 21.40
N GLN A 80 -0.60 -0.09 20.45
CA GLN A 80 -1.37 1.14 20.27
C GLN A 80 -2.42 1.07 21.36
N GLN A 81 -2.14 1.74 22.48
CA GLN A 81 -2.93 1.65 23.71
C GLN A 81 -4.41 2.04 23.53
N ASP A 82 -4.81 2.58 22.36
CA ASP A 82 -6.15 3.06 22.10
C ASP A 82 -6.64 2.88 20.63
N LYS A 83 -6.25 1.80 19.90
CA LYS A 83 -6.76 1.57 18.51
C LYS A 83 -8.29 1.63 18.41
N ASP A 84 -8.95 1.20 19.47
CA ASP A 84 -10.40 1.08 19.59
C ASP A 84 -11.05 2.31 20.25
N LYS A 85 -10.25 3.22 20.81
CA LYS A 85 -10.73 4.38 21.59
C LYS A 85 -10.61 5.71 20.86
N TYR A 86 -9.63 5.89 19.98
CA TYR A 86 -9.45 7.16 19.28
C TYR A 86 -9.18 6.97 17.77
N PRO A 87 -9.89 7.71 16.90
CA PRO A 87 -9.54 7.82 15.49
C PRO A 87 -8.06 8.22 15.32
N ALA A 88 -7.35 7.63 14.35
CA ALA A 88 -5.95 7.97 14.12
C ALA A 88 -5.81 9.45 13.70
N SER A 89 -5.04 10.24 14.45
CA SER A 89 -4.68 11.62 14.09
C SER A 89 -3.57 11.65 13.05
N ILE A 90 -3.44 12.77 12.31
CA ILE A 90 -2.29 12.99 11.40
C ILE A 90 -0.97 12.84 12.17
N ASP A 91 -0.86 13.42 13.37
CA ASP A 91 0.32 13.28 14.24
C ASP A 91 0.66 11.81 14.51
N ARG A 92 -0.35 10.98 14.79
CA ARG A 92 -0.15 9.56 15.04
C ARG A 92 0.37 8.84 13.79
N LEU A 93 -0.17 9.15 12.61
CA LEU A 93 0.32 8.61 11.33
C LEU A 93 1.78 9.00 11.09
N MET A 94 2.10 10.29 11.22
CA MET A 94 3.46 10.83 11.06
C MET A 94 4.45 10.19 12.04
N ASN A 95 4.09 10.09 13.33
CA ASN A 95 4.94 9.47 14.35
C ASN A 95 5.18 7.98 14.07
N SER A 96 4.18 7.28 13.54
CA SER A 96 4.35 5.87 13.16
C SER A 96 5.29 5.74 11.96
N ALA A 97 5.12 6.60 10.96
CA ALA A 97 5.97 6.66 9.78
C ALA A 97 7.42 6.99 10.13
N ASP A 98 7.67 7.98 10.98
CA ASP A 98 9.01 8.40 11.40
C ASP A 98 9.82 7.27 12.05
N LYS A 99 9.18 6.48 12.90
CA LYS A 99 9.80 5.29 13.49
C LYS A 99 10.28 4.31 12.43
N ARG A 100 9.50 4.10 11.36
CA ARG A 100 9.85 3.15 10.28
C ARG A 100 10.92 3.75 9.40
N PHE A 101 10.72 4.99 8.95
CA PHE A 101 11.68 5.68 8.11
C PHE A 101 13.05 5.75 8.79
N THR A 102 13.12 6.11 10.08
CA THR A 102 14.36 6.14 10.87
C THR A 102 14.98 4.75 11.06
N TYR A 103 14.17 3.74 11.38
CA TYR A 103 14.65 2.37 11.57
C TYR A 103 15.29 1.78 10.30
N TYR A 104 14.66 2.03 9.15
CA TYR A 104 15.14 1.55 7.86
C TYR A 104 16.08 2.53 7.15
N ASN A 105 16.32 3.73 7.69
CA ASN A 105 17.12 4.83 7.10
C ASN A 105 18.49 4.40 6.56
N PRO A 106 19.27 3.50 7.22
CA PRO A 106 20.55 3.03 6.66
C PRO A 106 20.40 2.24 5.34
N SER A 107 19.19 1.87 4.98
CA SER A 107 18.83 1.03 3.83
C SER A 107 17.77 1.66 2.93
N VAL A 108 17.35 2.93 3.14
CA VAL A 108 16.45 3.64 2.22
C VAL A 108 17.27 4.06 1.00
N PRO A 109 17.17 3.34 -0.14
CA PRO A 109 18.01 3.61 -1.30
C PRO A 109 17.36 4.65 -2.23
N ASP A 110 16.07 4.90 -2.05
CA ASP A 110 15.25 5.67 -2.98
C ASP A 110 15.26 7.16 -2.60
N PRO A 111 15.88 8.03 -3.42
CA PRO A 111 15.94 9.47 -3.16
C PRO A 111 14.57 10.14 -3.27
N ASP A 112 13.69 9.63 -4.14
CA ASP A 112 12.36 10.21 -4.34
C ASP A 112 11.47 9.95 -3.13
N LEU A 113 11.57 8.76 -2.53
CA LEU A 113 10.90 8.47 -1.26
C LEU A 113 11.39 9.38 -0.13
N LYS A 114 12.71 9.61 -0.06
CA LYS A 114 13.31 10.47 0.97
C LYS A 114 12.83 11.92 0.84
N ASP A 115 12.78 12.44 -0.38
CA ASP A 115 12.33 13.81 -0.65
C ASP A 115 10.83 13.98 -0.38
N ALA A 116 10.01 13.00 -0.79
CA ALA A 116 8.59 12.96 -0.46
C ALA A 116 8.35 12.89 1.05
N TYR A 117 9.14 12.09 1.78
CA TYR A 117 9.04 12.01 3.24
C TYR A 117 9.42 13.34 3.91
N ALA A 118 10.51 13.98 3.46
CA ALA A 118 10.90 15.31 3.95
C ALA A 118 9.81 16.37 3.66
N SER A 119 9.15 16.26 2.50
CA SER A 119 8.00 17.10 2.15
C SER A 119 6.80 16.84 3.08
N ALA A 120 6.49 15.59 3.40
CA ALA A 120 5.43 15.24 4.36
C ALA A 120 5.71 15.84 5.76
N VAL A 121 6.95 15.71 6.25
CA VAL A 121 7.39 16.31 7.53
C VAL A 121 7.23 17.84 7.50
N THR A 122 7.62 18.48 6.41
CA THR A 122 7.54 19.94 6.30
C THR A 122 6.08 20.42 6.20
N LEU A 123 5.24 19.73 5.44
CA LEU A 123 3.80 19.99 5.35
C LEU A 123 3.12 19.85 6.72
N HIS A 124 3.44 18.77 7.44
CA HIS A 124 2.93 18.51 8.79
C HIS A 124 3.36 19.59 9.78
N GLY A 125 4.66 19.92 9.83
CA GLY A 125 5.20 20.95 10.72
C GLY A 125 4.66 22.37 10.45
N ARG A 126 4.10 22.62 9.26
CA ARG A 126 3.41 23.86 8.89
C ARG A 126 1.90 23.83 9.13
N GLY A 127 1.34 22.71 9.56
CA GLY A 127 -0.12 22.55 9.71
C GLY A 127 -0.87 22.43 8.37
N ASN A 128 -0.17 22.08 7.29
CA ASN A 128 -0.73 22.01 5.93
C ASN A 128 -1.32 20.63 5.58
N ILE A 129 -1.40 19.71 6.56
CA ILE A 129 -2.03 18.39 6.40
C ILE A 129 -3.23 18.33 7.34
N ASN A 130 -4.42 18.15 6.80
CA ASN A 130 -5.65 18.09 7.60
C ASN A 130 -6.64 17.08 7.05
N TYR A 131 -7.43 16.48 7.95
CA TYR A 131 -8.60 15.72 7.54
C TYR A 131 -9.65 16.64 6.89
N ASP A 132 -10.38 16.08 5.92
CA ASP A 132 -11.41 16.75 5.17
C ASP A 132 -12.58 15.77 4.92
N ARG A 133 -13.77 16.16 5.39
CA ARG A 133 -15.00 15.38 5.24
C ARG A 133 -15.67 15.59 3.89
N ASP A 134 -15.26 16.64 3.18
CA ASP A 134 -15.86 17.03 1.90
C ASP A 134 -15.19 16.31 0.71
N LEU A 135 -14.12 15.53 0.96
CA LEU A 135 -13.57 14.63 -0.04
C LEU A 135 -14.55 13.49 -0.33
N SER A 136 -14.71 13.16 -1.60
CA SER A 136 -15.58 12.06 -2.00
C SER A 136 -15.08 10.73 -1.44
N ASP A 137 -15.97 9.79 -1.18
CA ASP A 137 -15.63 8.49 -0.59
C ASP A 137 -14.61 7.69 -1.40
N ASN A 138 -14.47 7.94 -2.70
CA ASN A 138 -13.48 7.31 -3.56
C ASN A 138 -12.13 8.05 -3.61
N GLN A 139 -11.98 9.15 -2.88
CA GLN A 139 -10.78 9.98 -2.83
C GLN A 139 -10.22 10.01 -1.41
N MET A 140 -9.09 9.33 -1.19
CA MET A 140 -8.47 9.19 0.13
C MET A 140 -7.56 10.36 0.50
N GLY A 141 -7.00 11.04 -0.50
CA GLY A 141 -6.14 12.20 -0.34
C GLY A 141 -6.37 13.20 -1.48
N ALA A 142 -5.95 14.45 -1.24
CA ALA A 142 -5.90 15.47 -2.27
C ALA A 142 -4.81 16.49 -1.97
N TYR A 143 -3.85 16.63 -2.87
CA TYR A 143 -2.95 17.76 -2.91
C TYR A 143 -3.59 18.95 -3.64
N LYS A 144 -3.72 20.08 -2.95
CA LYS A 144 -4.14 21.36 -3.54
C LYS A 144 -2.90 22.14 -3.97
N TYR A 145 -2.72 22.21 -5.28
CA TYR A 145 -1.70 23.03 -5.92
C TYR A 145 -1.90 24.51 -5.56
N VAL A 146 -0.81 25.14 -5.15
CA VAL A 146 -0.69 26.59 -4.96
C VAL A 146 0.29 27.12 -6.00
N PRO A 147 0.44 28.43 -6.24
CA PRO A 147 1.55 28.91 -7.04
C PRO A 147 2.88 28.40 -6.44
N ALA A 148 3.79 27.87 -7.27
CA ALA A 148 5.06 27.29 -6.80
C ALA A 148 5.89 28.27 -5.95
N SER A 149 5.71 29.57 -6.15
CA SER A 149 6.33 30.64 -5.38
C SER A 149 5.73 30.89 -3.99
N ALA A 150 4.56 30.33 -3.66
CA ALA A 150 3.73 30.80 -2.54
C ALA A 150 3.73 29.92 -1.28
N ALA A 151 3.91 28.60 -1.37
CA ALA A 151 4.11 27.68 -0.23
C ALA A 151 4.25 26.23 -0.72
N LEU A 152 4.67 25.32 0.18
CA LEU A 152 4.22 23.92 0.11
C LEU A 152 2.69 23.95 0.17
N GLY A 153 1.99 23.45 -0.84
CA GLY A 153 0.51 23.44 -0.94
C GLY A 153 -0.20 22.77 0.25
N LEU A 154 -1.48 22.45 0.08
CA LEU A 154 -2.29 21.85 1.14
C LEU A 154 -2.58 20.38 0.85
N VAL A 155 -2.36 19.49 1.80
CA VAL A 155 -2.81 18.09 1.74
C VAL A 155 -4.11 17.95 2.52
N LYS A 156 -5.14 17.47 1.84
CA LYS A 156 -6.40 17.04 2.45
C LYS A 156 -6.42 15.52 2.50
N VAL A 157 -6.82 14.96 3.64
CA VAL A 157 -6.93 13.51 3.84
C VAL A 157 -8.38 13.19 4.15
N ASN A 158 -8.93 12.16 3.54
CA ASN A 158 -10.30 11.76 3.82
C ASN A 158 -10.42 11.26 5.27
N GLU A 159 -11.51 11.59 5.97
CA GLU A 159 -11.72 11.13 7.35
C GLU A 159 -11.76 9.60 7.49
N TRP A 160 -12.13 8.88 6.42
CA TRP A 160 -12.08 7.41 6.38
C TRP A 160 -10.70 6.87 6.73
N ILE A 161 -9.62 7.58 6.37
CA ILE A 161 -8.24 7.17 6.67
C ILE A 161 -8.02 6.98 8.17
N SER A 162 -8.70 7.76 8.99
CA SER A 162 -8.61 7.65 10.43
C SER A 162 -9.12 6.30 10.96
N GLY A 163 -10.22 5.79 10.39
CA GLY A 163 -10.76 4.46 10.70
C GLY A 163 -9.98 3.33 10.01
N ILE A 164 -9.55 3.55 8.76
CA ILE A 164 -8.72 2.61 8.00
C ILE A 164 -7.39 2.34 8.73
N ALA A 165 -6.80 3.35 9.36
CA ALA A 165 -5.59 3.20 10.18
C ALA A 165 -5.81 2.23 11.36
N SER A 166 -6.99 2.22 11.98
CA SER A 166 -7.31 1.22 13.01
C SER A 166 -7.48 -0.19 12.44
N ALA A 167 -8.05 -0.31 11.24
CA ALA A 167 -8.28 -1.60 10.59
C ALA A 167 -6.98 -2.24 10.03
N LEU A 168 -6.15 -1.43 9.37
CA LEU A 168 -4.99 -1.89 8.60
C LEU A 168 -3.64 -1.51 9.21
N GLY A 169 -3.60 -0.49 10.06
CA GLY A 169 -2.39 0.04 10.69
C GLY A 169 -1.96 1.40 10.12
N ASP A 170 -1.39 2.22 10.99
CA ASP A 170 -1.00 3.61 10.70
C ASP A 170 -0.02 3.73 9.52
N VAL A 171 0.92 2.79 9.40
CA VAL A 171 1.96 2.81 8.34
C VAL A 171 1.39 2.55 6.94
N PHE A 172 0.30 1.79 6.85
CA PHE A 172 -0.41 1.56 5.59
C PHE A 172 -1.38 2.71 5.28
N ALA A 173 -2.01 3.29 6.32
CA ALA A 173 -2.77 4.53 6.16
C ALA A 173 -1.88 5.71 5.73
N PHE A 174 -0.61 5.74 6.17
CA PHE A 174 0.37 6.74 5.77
C PHE A 174 0.72 6.70 4.26
N CYS A 175 0.45 5.60 3.54
CA CYS A 175 0.58 5.55 2.08
C CYS A 175 -0.15 6.71 1.39
N THR A 176 -1.33 7.09 1.88
CA THR A 176 -2.05 8.26 1.35
C THR A 176 -1.26 9.55 1.57
N LEU A 177 -0.67 9.75 2.75
CA LEU A 177 0.07 10.97 3.06
C LEU A 177 1.35 11.09 2.24
N ILE A 178 2.10 10.00 2.10
CA ILE A 178 3.35 10.01 1.32
C ILE A 178 3.08 10.17 -0.18
N HIS A 179 1.97 9.62 -0.68
CA HIS A 179 1.49 9.86 -2.04
C HIS A 179 1.25 11.35 -2.28
N GLU A 180 0.44 12.01 -1.43
CA GLU A 180 0.15 13.44 -1.58
C GLU A 180 1.39 14.32 -1.36
N ALA A 181 2.32 13.89 -0.51
CA ALA A 181 3.61 14.57 -0.34
C ALA A 181 4.50 14.43 -1.57
N GLY A 182 4.37 13.34 -2.34
CA GLY A 182 5.00 13.18 -3.65
C GLY A 182 4.53 14.22 -4.66
N HIS A 183 3.22 14.49 -4.71
CA HIS A 183 2.70 15.61 -5.50
C HIS A 183 3.29 16.95 -5.06
N ALA A 184 3.39 17.17 -3.74
CA ALA A 184 3.95 18.41 -3.19
C ALA A 184 5.42 18.61 -3.58
N ASP A 185 6.26 17.59 -3.38
CA ASP A 185 7.69 17.64 -3.71
C ASP A 185 7.92 17.99 -5.18
N ARG A 186 7.28 17.25 -6.08
CA ARG A 186 7.44 17.44 -7.53
C ARG A 186 6.90 18.76 -8.02
N HIS A 187 5.81 19.24 -7.43
CA HIS A 187 5.30 20.57 -7.71
C HIS A 187 6.29 21.67 -7.26
N GLN A 188 6.95 21.52 -6.11
CA GLN A 188 7.97 22.47 -5.67
C GLN A 188 9.20 22.51 -6.57
N LYS A 189 9.58 21.37 -7.13
CA LYS A 189 10.67 21.25 -8.11
C LYS A 189 10.30 21.81 -9.50
N GLY A 190 9.03 22.21 -9.70
CA GLY A 190 8.51 22.68 -10.99
C GLY A 190 8.30 21.54 -12.00
N GLU A 191 8.33 20.29 -11.55
CA GLU A 191 8.21 19.09 -12.37
C GLU A 191 6.74 18.69 -12.60
N LEU A 192 5.85 19.06 -11.68
CA LEU A 192 4.41 18.87 -11.83
C LEU A 192 3.66 20.20 -11.85
N SER A 193 2.63 20.24 -12.69
CA SER A 193 1.66 21.33 -12.73
C SER A 193 0.25 20.76 -12.51
N PRO A 194 -0.75 21.61 -12.20
CA PRO A 194 -2.14 21.16 -12.09
C PRO A 194 -2.70 20.49 -13.35
N ASN A 195 -2.05 20.66 -14.50
CA ASN A 195 -2.47 20.10 -15.78
C ASN A 195 -1.82 18.74 -16.09
N ALA A 196 -0.70 18.41 -15.44
CA ALA A 196 0.04 17.15 -15.62
C ALA A 196 -0.41 16.11 -14.59
N VAL A 197 -1.70 15.78 -14.61
CA VAL A 197 -2.33 14.90 -13.62
C VAL A 197 -1.80 13.48 -13.77
N ILE A 198 -1.75 12.92 -14.97
CA ILE A 198 -1.36 11.51 -15.16
C ILE A 198 0.08 11.28 -14.73
N LEU A 199 1.00 12.12 -15.18
CA LEU A 199 2.40 12.04 -14.76
C LEU A 199 2.55 12.19 -13.24
N GLY A 200 1.77 13.10 -12.64
CA GLY A 200 1.76 13.29 -11.20
C GLY A 200 1.36 12.02 -10.46
N GLU A 201 0.25 11.40 -10.84
CA GLU A 201 -0.25 10.18 -10.21
C GLU A 201 0.71 9.00 -10.39
N ILE A 202 1.35 8.86 -11.56
CA ILE A 202 2.38 7.82 -11.79
C ILE A 202 3.52 7.98 -10.79
N VAL A 203 4.05 9.19 -10.62
CA VAL A 203 5.15 9.46 -9.70
C VAL A 203 4.72 9.28 -8.25
N SER A 204 3.53 9.74 -7.88
CA SER A 204 3.01 9.58 -6.52
C SER A 204 2.75 8.11 -6.18
N PHE A 205 2.23 7.30 -7.11
CA PHE A 205 2.11 5.85 -6.90
C PHE A 205 3.46 5.13 -6.88
N TYR A 206 4.47 5.61 -7.61
CA TYR A 206 5.84 5.11 -7.46
C TYR A 206 6.38 5.35 -6.05
N ILE A 207 6.20 6.57 -5.52
CA ILE A 207 6.58 6.92 -4.14
C ILE A 207 5.82 6.08 -3.12
N GLU A 208 4.53 5.86 -3.34
CA GLU A 208 3.70 4.98 -2.52
C GLU A 208 4.21 3.53 -2.53
N TYR A 209 4.58 3.01 -3.71
CA TYR A 209 5.23 1.72 -3.85
C TYR A 209 6.57 1.67 -3.11
N ALA A 210 7.40 2.70 -3.21
CA ALA A 210 8.69 2.77 -2.53
C ALA A 210 8.50 2.73 -1.01
N TRP A 211 7.49 3.45 -0.48
CA TRP A 211 7.11 3.38 0.93
C TRP A 211 6.64 1.98 1.32
N LEU A 212 5.74 1.36 0.54
CA LEU A 212 5.25 0.00 0.79
C LEU A 212 6.41 -1.01 0.80
N SER A 213 7.36 -0.88 -0.13
CA SER A 213 8.55 -1.73 -0.21
C SER A 213 9.51 -1.52 0.96
N LEU A 214 9.51 -0.33 1.56
CA LEU A 214 10.29 -0.06 2.78
C LEU A 214 9.69 -0.78 3.99
N ILE A 215 8.37 -0.68 4.18
CA ILE A 215 7.68 -1.19 5.38
C ILE A 215 7.25 -2.67 5.28
N ASP A 216 7.14 -3.19 4.05
CA ASP A 216 6.77 -4.56 3.73
C ASP A 216 7.48 -5.04 2.44
N PRO A 217 8.81 -5.25 2.48
CA PRO A 217 9.62 -5.57 1.29
C PRO A 217 9.17 -6.80 0.51
N HIS A 218 8.48 -7.74 1.18
CA HIS A 218 8.01 -8.98 0.59
C HIS A 218 6.49 -9.01 0.35
N GLY A 219 5.75 -7.95 0.71
CA GLY A 219 4.30 -7.86 0.53
C GLY A 219 3.49 -8.81 1.43
N GLU A 220 4.14 -9.49 2.38
CA GLU A 220 3.50 -10.51 3.23
C GLU A 220 2.48 -9.88 4.18
N ARG A 221 2.80 -8.70 4.74
CA ARG A 221 1.90 -7.99 5.64
C ARG A 221 0.68 -7.50 4.90
N LEU A 222 0.91 -6.88 3.74
CA LEU A 222 -0.15 -6.33 2.92
C LEU A 222 -1.09 -7.44 2.43
N ALA A 223 -0.55 -8.58 2.01
CA ALA A 223 -1.35 -9.75 1.63
C ALA A 223 -2.20 -10.27 2.80
N PHE A 224 -1.63 -10.36 4.00
CA PHE A 224 -2.37 -10.74 5.20
C PHE A 224 -3.46 -9.73 5.56
N LEU A 225 -3.16 -8.43 5.52
CA LEU A 225 -4.12 -7.36 5.82
C LEU A 225 -5.27 -7.34 4.83
N TYR A 226 -5.00 -7.57 3.54
CA TYR A 226 -6.04 -7.70 2.51
C TYR A 226 -6.96 -8.90 2.79
N ALA A 227 -6.38 -10.07 3.08
CA ALA A 227 -7.15 -11.27 3.41
C ALA A 227 -7.99 -11.07 4.69
N LYS A 228 -7.42 -10.42 5.72
CA LYS A 228 -8.12 -10.08 6.95
C LYS A 228 -9.27 -9.11 6.70
N ALA A 229 -9.05 -8.05 5.92
CA ALA A 229 -10.09 -7.08 5.56
C ALA A 229 -11.24 -7.74 4.78
N LEU A 230 -10.92 -8.67 3.88
CA LEU A 230 -11.90 -9.44 3.12
C LEU A 230 -12.75 -10.33 4.04
N ASP A 231 -12.11 -11.03 4.98
CA ASP A 231 -12.80 -11.87 5.96
C ASP A 231 -13.65 -11.03 6.92
N GLU A 232 -13.14 -9.89 7.38
CA GLU A 232 -13.86 -8.97 8.26
C GLU A 232 -15.09 -8.37 7.56
N GLN A 233 -14.99 -7.98 6.29
CA GLN A 233 -16.14 -7.50 5.53
C GLN A 233 -17.20 -8.59 5.29
N LYS A 234 -16.79 -9.86 5.20
CA LYS A 234 -17.73 -10.99 5.11
C LYS A 234 -18.45 -11.25 6.43
N ARG A 235 -17.73 -11.20 7.56
CA ARG A 235 -18.29 -11.48 8.89
C ARG A 235 -19.13 -10.31 9.42
N ASN A 236 -18.65 -9.09 9.22
CA ASN A 236 -19.22 -7.86 9.78
C ASN A 236 -19.33 -6.76 8.69
N PRO A 237 -20.27 -6.86 7.73
CA PRO A 237 -20.37 -5.87 6.66
C PRO A 237 -20.64 -4.46 7.19
N SER A 238 -19.78 -3.50 6.86
CA SER A 238 -19.97 -2.09 7.20
C SER A 238 -19.31 -1.18 6.17
N ALA A 239 -19.66 0.11 6.14
CA ALA A 239 -19.02 1.08 5.25
C ALA A 239 -17.51 1.19 5.52
N LEU A 240 -17.11 1.19 6.80
CA LEU A 240 -15.70 1.21 7.18
C LEU A 240 -14.95 -0.04 6.69
N ASN A 241 -15.54 -1.23 6.85
CA ASN A 241 -14.91 -2.48 6.42
C ASN A 241 -14.83 -2.59 4.89
N ASP A 242 -15.85 -2.10 4.17
CA ASP A 242 -15.82 -1.97 2.72
C ASP A 242 -14.71 -1.01 2.26
N MET A 243 -14.58 0.15 2.92
CA MET A 243 -13.52 1.12 2.63
C MET A 243 -12.13 0.59 2.95
N ALA A 244 -11.95 -0.08 4.09
CA ALA A 244 -10.69 -0.73 4.44
C ALA A 244 -10.30 -1.83 3.44
N LEU A 245 -11.26 -2.63 2.98
CA LEU A 245 -11.03 -3.65 1.94
C LEU A 245 -10.63 -3.02 0.60
N LYS A 246 -11.35 -1.98 0.15
CA LYS A 246 -11.03 -1.24 -1.08
C LYS A 246 -9.64 -0.60 -1.00
N TYR A 247 -9.30 -0.02 0.14
CA TYR A 247 -7.99 0.60 0.39
C TYR A 247 -6.88 -0.45 0.39
N ALA A 248 -7.03 -1.54 1.14
CA ALA A 248 -6.06 -2.65 1.13
C ALA A 248 -5.88 -3.24 -0.28
N GLY A 249 -6.98 -3.36 -1.04
CA GLY A 249 -6.94 -3.80 -2.43
C GLY A 249 -6.18 -2.84 -3.34
N HIS A 250 -6.34 -1.52 -3.15
CA HIS A 250 -5.57 -0.51 -3.86
C HIS A 250 -4.07 -0.61 -3.57
N LEU A 251 -3.69 -0.65 -2.28
CA LEU A 251 -2.29 -0.83 -1.89
C LEU A 251 -1.69 -2.10 -2.50
N TYR A 252 -2.48 -3.19 -2.56
CA TYR A 252 -2.06 -4.45 -3.16
C TYR A 252 -1.84 -4.33 -4.68
N GLU A 253 -2.68 -3.56 -5.39
CA GLU A 253 -2.45 -3.25 -6.81
C GLU A 253 -1.18 -2.42 -7.01
N VAL A 254 -0.93 -1.40 -6.18
CA VAL A 254 0.29 -0.58 -6.23
C VAL A 254 1.52 -1.43 -5.97
N TRP A 255 1.53 -2.24 -4.90
CA TRP A 255 2.62 -3.17 -4.59
C TRP A 255 2.89 -4.14 -5.75
N GLY A 256 1.82 -4.68 -6.37
CA GLY A 256 1.90 -5.59 -7.50
C GLY A 256 2.52 -5.01 -8.78
N THR A 257 2.66 -3.68 -8.87
CA THR A 257 3.39 -3.04 -9.98
C THR A 257 4.90 -3.28 -9.89
N GLY A 258 5.44 -3.50 -8.69
CA GLY A 258 6.90 -3.57 -8.49
C GLY A 258 7.61 -2.24 -8.74
N GLY A 259 6.90 -1.11 -8.70
CA GLY A 259 7.43 0.21 -9.02
C GLY A 259 7.66 0.44 -10.52
N ASP A 260 7.20 -0.47 -11.38
CA ASP A 260 7.31 -0.35 -12.83
C ASP A 260 6.40 0.77 -13.35
N PHE A 261 7.00 1.81 -13.95
CA PHE A 261 6.28 2.97 -14.45
C PHE A 261 5.23 2.64 -15.53
N GLY A 262 5.44 1.61 -16.34
CA GLY A 262 4.47 1.18 -17.35
C GLY A 262 3.21 0.59 -16.69
N LYS A 263 3.39 -0.25 -15.68
CA LYS A 263 2.27 -0.81 -14.90
C LYS A 263 1.56 0.26 -14.06
N LEU A 264 2.30 1.24 -13.55
CA LEU A 264 1.73 2.37 -12.83
C LEU A 264 0.87 3.25 -13.76
N ASP A 265 1.34 3.52 -14.98
CA ASP A 265 0.54 4.22 -16.01
C ASP A 265 -0.75 3.44 -16.36
N GLU A 266 -0.67 2.12 -16.53
CA GLU A 266 -1.85 1.26 -16.72
C GLU A 266 -2.82 1.35 -15.53
N LEU A 267 -2.31 1.36 -14.30
CA LEU A 267 -3.11 1.51 -13.08
C LEU A 267 -3.80 2.87 -13.03
N VAL A 268 -3.09 3.97 -13.31
CA VAL A 268 -3.64 5.33 -13.38
C VAL A 268 -4.76 5.41 -14.42
N LYS A 269 -4.53 4.84 -15.61
CA LYS A 269 -5.56 4.78 -16.67
C LYS A 269 -6.78 3.96 -16.26
N LYS A 270 -6.57 2.79 -15.65
CA LYS A 270 -7.64 1.92 -15.12
C LYS A 270 -8.51 2.65 -14.09
N ARG A 271 -7.89 3.53 -13.28
CA ARG A 271 -8.57 4.35 -12.27
C ARG A 271 -9.32 5.55 -12.86
N GLY A 272 -9.15 5.83 -14.15
CA GLY A 272 -9.93 6.84 -14.88
C GLY A 272 -9.40 8.26 -14.74
N TYR A 273 -8.15 8.44 -14.28
CA TYR A 273 -7.51 9.75 -14.27
C TYR A 273 -7.39 10.30 -15.71
N LYS A 274 -7.57 11.60 -15.83
CA LYS A 274 -7.52 12.33 -17.10
C LYS A 274 -6.68 13.57 -16.92
N GLU A 275 -5.91 13.91 -17.94
CA GLU A 275 -5.25 15.21 -17.98
C GLU A 275 -6.29 16.32 -17.90
N ARG A 276 -5.97 17.39 -17.17
CA ARG A 276 -6.79 18.59 -17.22
C ARG A 276 -6.46 19.32 -18.50
N SER A 277 -7.50 19.73 -19.23
CA SER A 277 -7.31 20.69 -20.31
C SER A 277 -6.64 21.92 -19.72
N PRO A 278 -5.61 22.51 -20.37
CA PRO A 278 -5.00 23.73 -19.88
C PRO A 278 -6.10 24.78 -19.73
N SER A 279 -6.43 25.12 -18.49
CA SER A 279 -7.29 26.26 -18.24
C SER A 279 -6.56 27.48 -18.80
N ILE A 280 -7.23 28.20 -19.71
CA ILE A 280 -6.81 29.56 -20.08
C ILE A 280 -6.57 30.29 -18.75
N PRO A 281 -5.40 30.92 -18.53
CA PRO A 281 -5.14 31.64 -17.30
C PRO A 281 -6.30 32.62 -17.09
N ASP A 282 -6.92 32.55 -15.92
CA ASP A 282 -8.00 33.44 -15.54
C ASP A 282 -7.44 34.86 -15.61
N GLU A 283 -7.76 35.59 -16.69
CA GLU A 283 -7.41 36.99 -16.83
C GLU A 283 -8.11 37.73 -15.70
N GLY A 284 -7.36 37.94 -14.62
CA GLY A 284 -7.67 38.76 -13.45
C GLY A 284 -9.14 39.10 -13.27
N ALA A 285 -9.84 38.31 -12.46
CA ALA A 285 -11.07 38.79 -11.83
C ALA A 285 -10.78 40.19 -11.22
N PRO A 286 -11.53 41.24 -11.61
CA PRO A 286 -11.21 42.59 -11.20
C PRO A 286 -11.31 42.69 -9.68
N VAL A 287 -10.25 43.20 -9.05
CA VAL A 287 -10.23 43.61 -7.66
C VAL A 287 -11.38 44.60 -7.47
N ARG A 288 -12.42 44.20 -6.74
CA ARG A 288 -13.43 45.15 -6.27
C ARG A 288 -12.81 45.91 -5.09
N ASN A 289 -12.55 47.20 -5.31
CA ASN A 289 -12.24 48.18 -4.27
C ASN A 289 -13.39 48.31 -3.27
#